data_AF-A0A4S2AZU4-F1
#
_entry.id   AF-A0A4S2AZU4-F1
#
_cell.length_a   1.000
_cell.length_b   1.000
_cell.length_c   1.000
_cell.angle_alpha   90.00
_cell.angle_beta   90.00
_cell.angle_gamma   90.00
#
_symmetry.space_group_name_H-M   'P 1'
#
loop_
_entity.id
_entity.type
_entity.pdbx_description
1 polymer ?
#
loop_
_entity_poly.entity_id
_entity_poly.type
_entity_poly.pdbx_seq_one_letter_code
_entity_poly.pdbx_strand_id
1 'polypeptide(L)'
;MKKLILAKGVLAASLFCCMSLGNTACVNRIDEEPEVEIKEGTIPITFSIKMEKANTKVTNTTFEKGDRMGLFATTSSGSIKGKRYIDNLVLEYTEGSTLVAKKTVFYPEGDVPLDFISYHPYQTEGVAAGTSVLPVSVQTDQSNEKNRAQSDFLVAKAQGITNKTKSVTLEFQHKLSKLAISLTPDASNSANDLLKANPRIIATGLKTSADYNLEDGTFSNLAGTQDIIASGEWNVKDNKLTGKEFIIIPQTINDGKQSFIMEWNGRIYSCAIPDVEMNSSTQCTINISAMQSNSNVLSSFAGKIKEWSSLPPIDTDNMEDYTAIHISALSFSLSNVYRIYHEGVPVAEVCREYLKSASLTSRAIIAYPIGENEETDLSNGIILQLADRKDSICGGRISWNTDDYGFTYTKGESAGIDKFYIDNNHKLLLEKPENAIKVNVACHTLRDIRKGVSTEYPIVKIGAQYWMGGELHATTYRDGTPLKKQIDLGTDKAGYYKPDKYDIYFYNGEAILAGELAPEGWKIPSDTDWEQLKNYTDNDTSILKAGEWQVMVSGEVVPVNNHTRFNAFPVGMWYNKSHNSPNKMTAFWSWDYTKHTLSESTFYFLGESNEFVKSTAHVTGKPYYKALSIRCIKE
;
A
#
# COMPACT_ATOMS: atom_id res chain seq x y z
N MET A 1 28.78 44.15 -49.73
CA MET A 1 28.80 45.61 -49.49
C MET A 1 28.27 45.90 -48.07
N LYS A 2 28.57 47.08 -47.50
CA LYS A 2 28.46 47.38 -46.05
C LYS A 2 27.05 47.76 -45.56
N LYS A 3 26.71 47.35 -44.32
CA LYS A 3 26.11 48.07 -43.16
C LYS A 3 25.26 47.06 -42.36
N LEU A 4 25.49 46.70 -41.09
CA LEU A 4 26.04 47.31 -39.86
C LEU A 4 25.03 48.15 -39.04
N ILE A 5 24.67 47.62 -37.85
CA ILE A 5 24.33 48.23 -36.53
C ILE A 5 24.04 47.01 -35.61
N LEU A 6 24.90 46.66 -34.62
CA LEU A 6 24.84 47.04 -33.18
C LEU A 6 23.48 46.75 -32.49
N ALA A 7 23.36 46.23 -31.26
CA ALA A 7 24.27 45.89 -30.15
C ALA A 7 23.53 44.87 -29.23
N LYS A 8 24.07 44.16 -28.21
CA LYS A 8 25.37 44.02 -27.49
C LYS A 8 25.59 42.48 -27.30
N GLY A 9 26.64 41.88 -26.70
CA GLY A 9 27.45 42.16 -25.50
C GLY A 9 27.17 41.10 -24.41
N VAL A 10 27.99 40.14 -23.96
CA VAL A 10 29.30 39.51 -24.28
C VAL A 10 29.91 39.06 -22.94
N LEU A 11 30.14 37.74 -22.75
CA LEU A 11 31.23 37.07 -22.00
C LEU A 11 31.54 37.48 -20.52
N ALA A 12 32.32 36.75 -19.71
CA ALA A 12 32.71 35.33 -19.64
C ALA A 12 33.35 35.05 -18.26
N ALA A 13 33.58 33.78 -17.94
CA ALA A 13 34.42 33.37 -16.83
C ALA A 13 35.92 33.61 -17.10
N SER A 14 36.72 33.86 -16.06
CA SER A 14 38.14 33.47 -16.04
C SER A 14 38.83 33.58 -14.67
N LEU A 15 39.63 32.54 -14.39
CA LEU A 15 40.89 32.48 -13.63
C LEU A 15 40.98 32.85 -12.14
N PHE A 16 41.38 31.82 -11.38
CA PHE A 16 42.26 31.92 -10.21
C PHE A 16 43.53 32.75 -10.52
N CYS A 17 43.92 33.64 -9.62
CA CYS A 17 45.31 34.07 -9.46
C CYS A 17 45.58 34.41 -7.99
N CYS A 18 46.54 33.71 -7.37
CA CYS A 18 47.01 34.04 -6.03
C CYS A 18 47.91 35.27 -6.06
N MET A 19 47.72 36.20 -5.13
CA MET A 19 48.77 37.13 -4.68
C MET A 19 48.51 37.54 -3.23
N SER A 20 49.52 37.35 -2.39
CA SER A 20 49.53 37.78 -0.99
C SER A 20 50.17 39.16 -0.86
N LEU A 21 49.50 40.06 -0.15
CA LEU A 21 50.07 41.28 0.46
C LEU A 21 49.27 41.54 1.74
N GLY A 22 49.95 41.95 2.81
CA GLY A 22 49.34 42.12 4.13
C GLY A 22 49.59 43.49 4.77
N ASN A 23 48.92 43.70 5.92
CA ASN A 23 49.08 44.81 6.87
C ASN A 23 48.55 46.19 6.38
N THR A 24 47.87 47.03 7.19
CA THR A 24 47.51 46.94 8.63
C THR A 24 46.43 47.99 8.99
N ALA A 25 45.66 47.71 10.06
CA ALA A 25 44.87 48.65 10.88
C ALA A 25 43.67 49.39 10.21
N CYS A 26 42.58 49.72 10.92
CA CYS A 26 42.32 49.67 12.37
C CYS A 26 41.19 48.69 12.74
N VAL A 27 41.37 48.00 13.87
CA VAL A 27 40.34 47.16 14.50
C VAL A 27 39.43 48.04 15.35
N ASN A 28 38.18 48.24 14.94
CA ASN A 28 37.13 48.60 15.89
C ASN A 28 36.76 47.34 16.67
N ARG A 29 37.37 47.18 17.84
CA ARG A 29 36.99 46.15 18.80
C ARG A 29 35.62 46.51 19.34
N ILE A 30 34.60 45.79 18.88
CA ILE A 30 33.46 45.50 19.74
C ILE A 30 33.98 44.37 20.64
N ASP A 31 34.04 44.62 21.95
CA ASP A 31 34.41 43.59 22.90
C ASP A 31 33.25 42.59 23.01
N GLU A 32 33.25 41.58 22.15
CA GLU A 32 32.66 40.29 22.51
C GLU A 32 33.44 39.78 23.72
N GLU A 33 32.75 39.59 24.85
CA GLU A 33 33.34 38.88 25.99
C GLU A 33 33.85 37.52 25.48
N PRO A 34 35.09 37.11 25.84
CA PRO A 34 35.63 35.86 25.35
C PRO A 34 34.73 34.71 25.81
N GLU A 35 34.11 33.99 24.86
CA GLU A 35 33.43 32.74 25.15
C GLU A 35 34.38 31.87 25.99
N VAL A 36 33.99 31.54 27.22
CA VAL A 36 34.78 30.65 28.06
C VAL A 36 34.89 29.31 27.35
N GLU A 37 36.08 29.00 26.84
CA GLU A 37 36.32 27.80 26.05
C GLU A 37 36.14 26.56 26.93
N ILE A 38 34.98 25.91 26.80
CA ILE A 38 34.60 24.74 27.59
C ILE A 38 35.52 23.58 27.20
N LYS A 39 36.39 23.19 28.12
CA LYS A 39 37.28 22.03 27.96
C LYS A 39 36.54 20.73 28.20
N GLU A 40 36.92 19.70 27.47
CA GLU A 40 36.43 18.33 27.68
C GLU A 40 37.10 17.70 28.91
N GLY A 41 36.31 17.04 29.75
CA GLY A 41 36.79 16.30 30.93
C GLY A 41 37.06 14.82 30.62
N THR A 42 37.27 14.02 31.66
CA THR A 42 37.69 12.60 31.53
C THR A 42 36.61 11.59 31.92
N ILE A 43 35.43 12.04 32.34
CA ILE A 43 34.33 11.17 32.79
C ILE A 43 33.40 10.91 31.58
N PRO A 44 33.32 9.66 31.07
CA PRO A 44 32.47 9.34 29.93
C PRO A 44 30.99 9.38 30.31
N ILE A 45 30.15 9.79 29.37
CA ILE A 45 28.69 9.82 29.52
C ILE A 45 28.12 8.50 28.99
N THR A 46 27.39 7.74 29.81
CA THR A 46 26.53 6.65 29.31
C THR A 46 25.08 7.10 29.23
N PHE A 47 24.30 6.42 28.39
CA PHE A 47 22.91 6.77 28.14
C PHE A 47 22.00 5.58 28.41
N SER A 48 20.88 5.83 29.08
CA SER A 48 19.83 4.85 29.31
C SER A 48 18.47 5.38 28.88
N ILE A 49 17.59 4.51 28.44
CA ILE A 49 16.25 4.87 27.96
C ILE A 49 15.14 4.49 28.93
N LYS A 50 14.10 5.30 28.94
CA LYS A 50 12.84 5.08 29.65
C LYS A 50 11.71 5.67 28.80
N MET A 51 10.56 5.02 28.74
CA MET A 51 9.33 5.66 28.26
C MET A 51 8.68 6.39 29.42
N GLU A 52 8.18 7.60 29.17
CA GLU A 52 7.32 8.28 30.15
C GLU A 52 6.11 7.38 30.45
N LYS A 53 5.86 7.15 31.75
CA LYS A 53 4.69 6.39 32.17
C LYS A 53 3.43 7.23 31.94
N ALA A 54 2.74 6.97 30.85
CA ALA A 54 1.31 7.27 30.77
C ALA A 54 0.59 6.62 31.97
N ASN A 55 -0.46 7.27 32.48
CA ASN A 55 -1.20 6.78 33.65
C ASN A 55 -1.97 5.46 33.39
N THR A 56 -1.98 4.96 32.16
CA THR A 56 -2.60 3.68 31.76
C THR A 56 -1.56 2.61 31.40
N LYS A 57 -1.87 1.36 31.76
CA LYS A 57 -0.95 0.21 31.82
C LYS A 57 -0.36 -0.32 30.49
N VAL A 58 -0.57 0.35 29.36
CA VAL A 58 -0.11 -0.13 28.04
C VAL A 58 0.43 1.03 27.20
N THR A 59 1.70 1.36 27.39
CA THR A 59 2.49 2.10 26.39
C THR A 59 2.96 1.10 25.34
N ASN A 60 2.25 0.98 24.22
CA ASN A 60 2.53 0.00 23.15
C ASN A 60 3.80 0.30 22.31
N THR A 61 4.69 1.16 22.80
CA THR A 61 5.94 1.52 22.14
C THR A 61 7.08 0.82 22.85
N THR A 62 7.50 -0.29 22.26
CA THR A 62 8.73 -1.02 22.61
C THR A 62 9.79 -0.57 21.62
N PHE A 63 10.89 0.03 22.09
CA PHE A 63 12.03 0.26 21.21
C PHE A 63 12.58 -1.08 20.71
N GLU A 64 12.85 -1.15 19.41
CA GLU A 64 13.40 -2.33 18.76
C GLU A 64 14.91 -2.21 18.59
N LYS A 65 15.61 -3.34 18.66
CA LYS A 65 17.07 -3.38 18.53
C LYS A 65 17.49 -2.80 17.17
N GLY A 66 18.28 -1.73 17.21
CA GLY A 66 18.69 -0.97 16.02
C GLY A 66 17.92 0.34 15.82
N ASP A 67 16.91 0.65 16.65
CA ASP A 67 16.31 1.98 16.70
C ASP A 67 17.36 3.05 17.02
N ARG A 68 17.24 4.20 16.33
CA ARG A 68 18.21 5.29 16.44
C ARG A 68 17.56 6.58 16.91
N MET A 69 18.32 7.33 17.70
CA MET A 69 17.95 8.65 18.20
C MET A 69 19.05 9.65 17.91
N GLY A 70 18.68 10.90 17.68
CA GLY A 70 19.62 12.02 17.69
C GLY A 70 19.67 12.66 19.06
N LEU A 71 20.88 12.94 19.56
CA LEU A 71 21.11 13.58 20.84
C LEU A 71 21.84 14.91 20.65
N PHE A 72 21.29 15.96 21.24
CA PHE A 72 21.93 17.26 21.43
C PHE A 72 22.23 17.46 22.93
N ALA A 73 23.31 18.19 23.22
CA ALA A 73 23.57 18.71 24.55
C ALA A 73 24.06 20.16 24.47
N THR A 74 23.52 21.04 25.31
CA THR A 74 24.01 22.40 25.55
C THR A 74 24.45 22.53 27.02
N THR A 75 25.15 23.60 27.38
CA THR A 75 25.24 23.99 28.80
C THR A 75 23.87 24.49 29.28
N SER A 76 23.56 24.43 30.57
CA SER A 76 22.22 24.80 31.09
C SER A 76 21.80 26.27 30.92
N SER A 77 22.66 27.14 30.41
CA SER A 77 22.32 28.52 29.95
C SER A 77 22.26 28.66 28.42
N GLY A 78 22.59 27.61 27.67
CA GLY A 78 22.74 27.60 26.22
C GLY A 78 21.49 27.11 25.50
N SER A 79 21.01 27.92 24.54
CA SER A 79 19.99 27.55 23.55
C SER A 79 20.55 26.57 22.52
N ILE A 80 19.70 25.66 22.00
CA ILE A 80 20.08 24.75 20.91
C ILE A 80 20.36 25.50 19.58
N LYS A 81 19.93 26.76 19.47
CA LYS A 81 20.28 27.66 18.36
C LYS A 81 21.74 28.11 18.43
N GLY A 82 22.31 28.17 19.62
CA GLY A 82 23.69 28.56 19.88
C GLY A 82 24.67 27.39 19.78
N LYS A 83 25.82 27.55 20.44
CA LYS A 83 26.89 26.54 20.49
C LYS A 83 26.44 25.28 21.23
N ARG A 84 26.53 24.13 20.56
CA ARG A 84 26.17 22.81 21.10
C ARG A 84 27.43 22.10 21.56
N TYR A 85 27.38 21.48 22.74
CA TYR A 85 28.46 20.65 23.29
C TYR A 85 28.43 19.24 22.67
N ILE A 86 27.23 18.69 22.47
CA ILE A 86 27.01 17.50 21.64
C ILE A 86 26.00 17.89 20.56
N ASP A 87 26.33 17.58 19.30
CA ASP A 87 25.50 17.92 18.14
C ASP A 87 25.10 16.65 17.37
N ASN A 88 23.78 16.43 17.27
CA ASN A 88 23.10 15.31 16.61
C ASN A 88 23.79 13.92 16.74
N LEU A 89 24.27 13.58 17.95
CA LEU A 89 24.95 12.32 18.21
C LEU A 89 23.97 11.14 18.06
N VAL A 90 24.33 10.17 17.22
CA VAL A 90 23.57 8.93 17.09
C VAL A 90 23.70 8.10 18.37
N LEU A 91 22.57 7.85 19.01
CA LEU A 91 22.38 6.76 19.96
C LEU A 91 21.66 5.61 19.23
N GLU A 92 22.07 4.37 19.48
CA GLU A 92 21.40 3.17 18.97
C GLU A 92 20.93 2.30 20.16
N TYR A 93 19.66 1.91 20.15
CA TYR A 93 19.08 1.04 21.17
C TYR A 93 19.47 -0.42 20.91
N THR A 94 19.91 -1.11 21.97
CA THR A 94 20.37 -2.49 21.89
C THR A 94 19.41 -3.45 22.60
N GLU A 95 19.27 -3.33 23.92
CA GLU A 95 18.41 -4.15 24.76
C GLU A 95 18.14 -3.53 26.13
N GLY A 96 16.97 -3.85 26.70
CA GLY A 96 16.55 -3.45 28.04
C GLY A 96 16.34 -1.93 28.14
N SER A 97 17.29 -1.24 28.76
CA SER A 97 17.32 0.23 28.85
C SER A 97 18.61 0.83 28.27
N THR A 98 19.40 0.06 27.52
CA THR A 98 20.74 0.46 27.09
C THR A 98 20.72 1.24 25.78
N LEU A 99 21.38 2.40 25.75
CA LEU A 99 21.65 3.15 24.53
C LEU A 99 23.16 3.22 24.28
N VAL A 100 23.60 2.82 23.10
CA VAL A 100 25.00 2.86 22.69
C VAL A 100 25.24 4.11 21.85
N ALA A 101 26.10 5.01 22.33
CA ALA A 101 26.54 6.17 21.57
C ALA A 101 27.53 5.76 20.47
N LYS A 102 27.33 6.27 19.25
CA LYS A 102 28.17 5.90 18.08
C LYS A 102 29.62 6.41 18.16
N LYS A 103 29.89 7.37 19.05
CA LYS A 103 31.23 7.73 19.56
C LYS A 103 31.14 7.94 21.06
N THR A 104 32.21 7.64 21.79
CA THR A 104 32.34 8.05 23.20
C THR A 104 32.31 9.56 23.30
N VAL A 105 31.62 10.08 24.31
CA VAL A 105 31.56 11.51 24.67
C VAL A 105 31.78 11.64 26.18
N PHE A 106 32.36 12.75 26.60
CA PHE A 106 32.73 13.01 27.99
C PHE A 106 32.01 14.25 28.53
N TYR A 107 31.84 14.32 29.85
CA TYR A 107 31.40 15.57 30.49
C TYR A 107 32.48 16.67 30.37
N PRO A 108 32.11 17.95 30.42
CA PRO A 108 33.06 19.05 30.50
C PRO A 108 34.00 18.96 31.72
N GLU A 109 35.10 19.69 31.68
CA GLU A 109 35.98 19.90 32.82
C GLU A 109 35.25 20.73 33.91
N GLY A 110 35.29 20.26 35.16
CA GLY A 110 34.56 20.86 36.27
C GLY A 110 33.11 20.37 36.41
N ASP A 111 32.35 20.98 37.33
CA ASP A 111 30.95 20.63 37.64
C ASP A 111 29.96 21.41 36.75
N VAL A 112 30.29 21.55 35.46
CA VAL A 112 29.47 22.28 34.48
C VAL A 112 28.24 21.45 34.12
N PRO A 113 27.01 21.99 34.27
CA PRO A 113 25.79 21.25 33.97
C PRO A 113 25.48 21.29 32.46
N LEU A 114 25.03 20.13 31.97
CA LEU A 114 24.53 19.94 30.61
C LEU A 114 23.01 19.72 30.59
N ASP A 115 22.38 20.28 29.57
CA ASP A 115 20.99 20.07 29.20
C ASP A 115 20.93 19.26 27.91
N PHE A 116 20.29 18.09 27.97
CA PHE A 116 20.17 17.13 26.88
C PHE A 116 18.78 17.19 26.26
N ILE A 117 18.73 17.13 24.93
CA ILE A 117 17.51 16.92 24.15
C ILE A 117 17.77 15.74 23.20
N SER A 118 16.90 14.73 23.23
CA SER A 118 16.99 13.59 22.32
C SER A 118 15.67 13.36 21.59
N TYR A 119 15.73 12.90 20.34
CA TYR A 119 14.56 12.65 19.51
C TYR A 119 14.68 11.34 18.71
N HIS A 120 13.53 10.73 18.42
CA HIS A 120 13.39 9.54 17.58
C HIS A 120 12.22 9.74 16.60
N PRO A 121 12.29 9.25 15.34
CA PRO A 121 13.44 8.60 14.71
C PRO A 121 14.58 9.57 14.36
N TYR A 122 15.82 9.07 14.36
CA TYR A 122 17.03 9.83 14.00
C TYR A 122 16.99 10.35 12.55
N GLN A 123 17.41 11.60 12.37
CA GLN A 123 17.63 12.23 11.05
C GLN A 123 19.11 12.64 10.93
N THR A 124 19.72 12.45 9.76
CA THR A 124 21.16 12.72 9.56
C THR A 124 21.46 14.22 9.66
N GLU A 125 20.58 15.02 9.09
CA GLU A 125 20.62 16.48 9.05
C GLU A 125 20.34 17.09 10.43
N GLY A 126 19.46 16.46 11.21
CA GLY A 126 19.07 16.92 12.55
C GLY A 126 18.49 18.34 12.53
N VAL A 127 18.98 19.19 13.42
CA VAL A 127 18.58 20.60 13.54
C VAL A 127 19.70 21.47 12.99
N ALA A 128 19.39 22.36 12.04
CA ALA A 128 20.38 23.28 11.47
C ALA A 128 21.00 24.22 12.53
N ALA A 129 22.24 24.68 12.30
CA ALA A 129 22.86 25.67 13.16
C ALA A 129 22.07 26.99 13.16
N GLY A 130 21.98 27.67 14.31
CA GLY A 130 21.14 28.88 14.47
C GLY A 130 19.64 28.61 14.64
N THR A 131 19.17 27.36 14.53
CA THR A 131 17.75 27.00 14.65
C THR A 131 17.49 26.00 15.78
N SER A 132 16.21 25.83 16.12
CA SER A 132 15.70 24.83 17.06
C SER A 132 14.66 23.91 16.43
N VAL A 133 14.50 23.98 15.10
CA VAL A 133 13.43 23.34 14.34
C VAL A 133 13.93 22.04 13.70
N LEU A 134 13.16 20.97 13.89
CA LEU A 134 13.33 19.67 13.26
C LEU A 134 12.12 19.38 12.37
N PRO A 135 12.29 19.07 11.07
CA PRO A 135 11.19 18.60 10.23
C PRO A 135 10.65 17.26 10.73
N VAL A 136 9.33 17.10 10.81
CA VAL A 136 8.66 15.87 11.25
C VAL A 136 7.62 15.46 10.21
N SER A 137 7.51 14.16 9.94
CA SER A 137 6.51 13.61 9.03
C SER A 137 6.02 12.24 9.49
N VAL A 138 4.79 11.89 9.12
CA VAL A 138 4.23 10.54 9.25
C VAL A 138 4.20 9.85 7.89
N GLN A 139 4.31 8.51 7.88
CA GLN A 139 4.11 7.72 6.67
C GLN A 139 2.62 7.68 6.31
N THR A 140 2.31 7.72 5.02
CA THR A 140 0.94 7.62 4.49
C THR A 140 0.42 6.18 4.51
N ASP A 141 1.28 5.18 4.38
CA ASP A 141 0.93 3.78 4.65
C ASP A 141 1.50 3.32 6.00
N GLN A 142 0.70 3.36 7.06
CA GLN A 142 1.09 2.91 8.40
C GLN A 142 0.70 1.45 8.67
N SER A 143 0.18 0.71 7.67
CA SER A 143 -0.32 -0.66 7.85
C SER A 143 0.75 -1.67 8.28
N ASN A 144 2.03 -1.38 8.03
CA ASN A 144 3.16 -2.19 8.46
C ASN A 144 3.92 -1.56 9.64
N GLU A 145 4.46 -2.42 10.51
CA GLU A 145 5.11 -2.04 11.77
C GLU A 145 6.27 -1.05 11.57
N LYS A 146 7.09 -1.24 10.53
CA LYS A 146 8.21 -0.35 10.22
C LYS A 146 7.75 1.07 9.90
N ASN A 147 6.77 1.24 9.01
CA ASN A 147 6.26 2.56 8.66
C ASN A 147 5.53 3.22 9.83
N ARG A 148 4.81 2.43 10.64
CA ARG A 148 4.23 2.86 11.90
C ARG A 148 5.30 3.39 12.87
N ALA A 149 6.39 2.66 13.10
CA ALA A 149 7.50 3.09 13.96
C ALA A 149 8.18 4.37 13.43
N GLN A 150 8.41 4.46 12.11
CA GLN A 150 8.89 5.70 11.48
C GLN A 150 7.90 6.88 11.55
N SER A 151 6.64 6.61 11.92
CA SER A 151 5.62 7.63 12.17
C SER A 151 5.46 7.96 13.66
N ASP A 152 6.17 7.30 14.59
CA ASP A 152 6.06 7.54 16.04
C ASP A 152 7.16 8.50 16.52
N PHE A 153 6.92 9.80 16.39
CA PHE A 153 7.91 10.82 16.78
C PHE A 153 7.91 11.08 18.30
N LEU A 154 9.05 10.81 18.91
CA LEU A 154 9.30 10.85 20.35
C LEU A 154 10.40 11.87 20.69
N VAL A 155 10.27 12.55 21.83
CA VAL A 155 11.30 13.48 22.35
C VAL A 155 11.51 13.26 23.85
N ALA A 156 12.77 13.27 24.28
CA ALA A 156 13.21 13.28 25.67
C ALA A 156 14.00 14.57 25.99
N LYS A 157 13.87 15.05 27.23
CA LYS A 157 14.68 16.16 27.77
C LYS A 157 15.22 15.80 29.16
N ALA A 158 16.48 16.13 29.44
CA ALA A 158 17.09 15.95 30.77
C ALA A 158 18.02 17.14 31.05
N GLN A 159 17.78 17.89 32.12
CA GLN A 159 18.43 19.18 32.38
C GLN A 159 19.31 19.16 33.64
N GLY A 160 20.30 20.05 33.70
CA GLY A 160 21.12 20.26 34.88
C GLY A 160 22.07 19.11 35.22
N ILE A 161 22.42 18.25 34.26
CA ILE A 161 23.18 17.03 34.52
C ILE A 161 24.69 17.32 34.53
N THR A 162 25.36 17.05 35.65
CA THR A 162 26.83 17.20 35.78
C THR A 162 27.55 15.86 35.80
N ASN A 163 28.88 15.90 35.81
CA ASN A 163 29.78 14.74 35.85
C ASN A 163 29.61 13.79 37.06
N LYS A 164 28.82 14.19 38.07
CA LYS A 164 28.39 13.33 39.19
C LYS A 164 27.47 12.19 38.75
N THR A 165 26.77 12.37 37.63
CA THR A 165 25.81 11.40 37.06
C THR A 165 26.49 10.56 35.99
N LYS A 166 26.76 9.28 36.26
CA LYS A 166 27.43 8.40 35.28
C LYS A 166 26.57 8.09 34.04
N SER A 167 25.25 7.96 34.22
CA SER A 167 24.30 7.59 33.16
C SER A 167 23.16 8.60 33.05
N VAL A 168 23.00 9.20 31.88
CA VAL A 168 21.87 10.10 31.56
C VAL A 168 20.67 9.24 31.18
N THR A 169 19.60 9.32 31.98
CA THR A 169 18.33 8.67 31.63
C THR A 169 17.50 9.59 30.76
N LEU A 170 17.22 9.17 29.53
CA LEU A 170 16.37 9.85 28.57
C LEU A 170 14.94 9.29 28.69
N GLU A 171 14.03 10.09 29.24
CA GLU A 171 12.62 9.75 29.37
C GLU A 171 11.84 10.30 28.17
N PHE A 172 11.50 9.42 27.23
CA PHE A 172 10.87 9.77 25.96
C PHE A 172 9.36 9.91 26.08
N GLN A 173 8.83 10.95 25.42
CA GLN A 173 7.42 11.29 25.32
C GLN A 173 7.01 11.37 23.85
N HIS A 174 5.85 10.81 23.51
CA HIS A 174 5.24 11.00 22.19
C HIS A 174 4.84 12.45 21.97
N LYS A 175 5.08 13.00 20.78
CA LYS A 175 4.69 14.38 20.43
C LYS A 175 3.58 14.48 19.39
N LEU A 176 3.33 13.40 18.66
CA LEU A 176 2.23 13.33 17.70
C LEU A 176 0.89 13.04 18.38
N SER A 177 -0.18 13.07 17.58
CA SER A 177 -1.53 12.74 18.02
C SER A 177 -1.98 11.39 17.45
N LYS A 178 -3.00 10.79 18.07
CA LYS A 178 -3.52 9.48 17.66
C LYS A 178 -5.04 9.47 17.48
N LEU A 179 -5.50 8.91 16.36
CA LEU A 179 -6.92 8.57 16.12
C LEU A 179 -7.08 7.05 16.20
N ALA A 180 -7.81 6.54 17.19
CA ALA A 180 -8.13 5.12 17.33
C ALA A 180 -9.54 4.82 16.81
N ILE A 181 -9.73 3.70 16.10
CA ILE A 181 -11.02 3.36 15.48
C ILE A 181 -11.74 2.25 16.24
N SER A 182 -13.05 2.44 16.39
CA SER A 182 -14.00 1.55 17.07
C SER A 182 -15.21 1.33 16.15
N LEU A 183 -15.28 0.18 15.48
CA LEU A 183 -16.41 -0.18 14.62
C LEU A 183 -17.51 -0.86 15.43
N THR A 184 -18.72 -0.32 15.39
CA THR A 184 -19.92 -0.96 15.97
C THR A 184 -20.66 -1.71 14.88
N PRO A 185 -20.92 -3.04 15.00
CA PRO A 185 -21.64 -3.81 13.99
C PRO A 185 -23.09 -3.32 13.79
N ASP A 186 -23.62 -3.50 12.59
CA ASP A 186 -25.04 -3.32 12.29
C ASP A 186 -25.89 -4.50 12.82
N ALA A 187 -27.21 -4.45 12.63
CA ALA A 187 -28.14 -5.47 13.13
C ALA A 187 -28.04 -6.84 12.39
N SER A 188 -27.35 -6.91 11.26
CA SER A 188 -27.18 -8.10 10.41
C SER A 188 -25.79 -8.75 10.49
N ASN A 189 -24.80 -8.07 11.07
CA ASN A 189 -23.41 -8.55 11.22
C ASN A 189 -22.98 -8.58 12.70
N SER A 190 -22.20 -9.58 13.10
CA SER A 190 -21.53 -9.56 14.41
C SER A 190 -20.14 -8.93 14.34
N ALA A 191 -19.55 -8.58 15.49
CA ALA A 191 -18.17 -8.12 15.56
C ALA A 191 -17.17 -9.17 15.05
N ASN A 192 -17.50 -10.47 15.12
CA ASN A 192 -16.69 -11.54 14.55
C ASN A 192 -16.79 -11.61 13.01
N ASP A 193 -17.92 -11.24 12.43
CA ASP A 193 -18.08 -11.16 10.97
C ASP A 193 -17.27 -9.99 10.41
N LEU A 194 -17.27 -8.84 11.11
CA LEU A 194 -16.38 -7.73 10.80
C LEU A 194 -14.90 -8.13 10.96
N LEU A 195 -14.53 -8.83 12.03
CA LEU A 195 -13.15 -9.32 12.23
C LEU A 195 -12.71 -10.23 11.07
N LYS A 196 -13.56 -11.18 10.67
CA LYS A 196 -13.31 -12.10 9.56
C LYS A 196 -13.14 -11.37 8.23
N ALA A 197 -13.89 -10.29 8.01
CA ALA A 197 -13.79 -9.46 6.82
C ALA A 197 -12.56 -8.52 6.81
N ASN A 198 -11.93 -8.28 7.97
CA ASN A 198 -10.72 -7.47 8.16
C ASN A 198 -10.75 -6.12 7.41
N PRO A 199 -11.73 -5.23 7.69
CA PRO A 199 -11.94 -4.01 6.92
C PRO A 199 -10.74 -3.07 6.97
N ARG A 200 -10.39 -2.46 5.84
CA ARG A 200 -9.28 -1.51 5.72
C ARG A 200 -9.81 -0.09 5.93
N ILE A 201 -9.21 0.68 6.84
CA ILE A 201 -9.60 2.07 7.12
C ILE A 201 -8.51 3.04 6.68
N ILE A 202 -8.94 4.14 6.07
CA ILE A 202 -8.13 5.23 5.55
C ILE A 202 -8.69 6.54 6.13
N ALA A 203 -7.85 7.49 6.51
CA ALA A 203 -8.25 8.86 6.86
C ALA A 203 -7.78 9.79 5.73
N THR A 204 -8.69 10.55 5.11
CA THR A 204 -8.36 11.32 3.91
C THR A 204 -7.88 12.73 4.20
N GLY A 205 -7.02 13.25 3.33
CA GLY A 205 -6.70 14.69 3.26
C GLY A 205 -6.07 15.31 4.51
N LEU A 206 -5.44 14.53 5.38
CA LEU A 206 -4.77 15.02 6.59
C LEU A 206 -3.38 15.61 6.27
N LYS A 207 -2.90 16.51 7.13
CA LYS A 207 -1.51 17.00 7.09
C LYS A 207 -0.56 15.91 7.58
N THR A 208 0.44 15.57 6.78
CA THR A 208 1.42 14.51 7.04
C THR A 208 2.81 15.01 7.40
N SER A 209 3.06 16.32 7.35
CA SER A 209 4.33 16.91 7.80
C SER A 209 4.15 18.25 8.53
N ALA A 210 5.11 18.59 9.38
CA ALA A 210 5.21 19.85 10.11
C ALA A 210 6.64 20.07 10.62
N ASP A 211 6.92 21.30 11.05
CA ASP A 211 8.15 21.68 11.75
C ASP A 211 7.93 21.60 13.27
N TYR A 212 8.75 20.82 13.98
CA TYR A 212 8.72 20.70 15.44
C TYR A 212 9.87 21.49 16.09
N ASN A 213 9.54 22.37 17.03
CA ASN A 213 10.54 23.14 17.77
C ASN A 213 11.01 22.37 19.02
N LEU A 214 12.28 21.95 19.05
CA LEU A 214 12.86 21.22 20.18
C LEU A 214 12.93 22.05 21.48
N GLU A 215 12.91 23.38 21.43
CA GLU A 215 12.97 24.22 22.64
C GLU A 215 11.62 24.30 23.36
N ASP A 216 10.57 24.79 22.70
CA ASP A 216 9.24 24.98 23.31
C ASP A 216 8.27 23.81 23.13
N GLY A 217 8.55 22.88 22.20
CA GLY A 217 7.73 21.71 21.92
C GLY A 217 6.53 21.96 21.00
N THR A 218 6.50 23.09 20.28
CA THR A 218 5.40 23.43 19.36
C THR A 218 5.56 22.82 17.97
N PHE A 219 4.43 22.61 17.28
CA PHE A 219 4.37 22.27 15.86
C PHE A 219 3.98 23.51 15.04
N SER A 220 4.56 23.66 13.86
CA SER A 220 4.32 24.76 12.92
C SER A 220 4.45 24.29 11.46
N ASN A 221 4.18 25.16 10.48
CA ASN A 221 4.39 24.89 9.05
C ASN A 221 3.75 23.58 8.53
N LEU A 222 2.52 23.27 8.98
CA LEU A 222 1.80 22.05 8.60
C LEU A 222 1.61 21.93 7.08
N ALA A 223 2.13 20.86 6.49
CA ALA A 223 2.17 20.60 5.06
C ALA A 223 1.82 19.13 4.72
N GLY A 224 1.88 18.79 3.43
CA GLY A 224 1.59 17.44 2.91
C GLY A 224 0.16 16.99 3.17
N THR A 225 -0.82 17.49 2.41
CA THR A 225 -2.21 16.99 2.49
C THR A 225 -2.32 15.69 1.72
N GLN A 226 -2.43 14.55 2.41
CA GLN A 226 -2.48 13.20 1.84
C GLN A 226 -3.42 12.30 2.64
N ASP A 227 -3.75 11.13 2.06
CA ASP A 227 -4.45 10.08 2.79
C ASP A 227 -3.49 9.27 3.66
N ILE A 228 -3.99 8.77 4.79
CA ILE A 228 -3.25 7.88 5.69
C ILE A 228 -4.01 6.56 5.83
N ILE A 229 -3.33 5.42 5.68
CA ILE A 229 -3.86 4.06 5.89
C ILE A 229 -3.57 3.64 7.33
N ALA A 230 -4.56 3.07 8.03
CA ALA A 230 -4.46 2.73 9.44
C ALA A 230 -3.42 1.64 9.75
N SER A 231 -2.79 1.76 10.92
CA SER A 231 -1.91 0.77 11.53
C SER A 231 -2.65 -0.11 12.55
N GLY A 232 -2.00 -1.15 13.08
CA GLY A 232 -2.52 -2.02 14.14
C GLY A 232 -3.34 -3.20 13.63
N GLU A 233 -3.89 -4.01 14.53
CA GLU A 233 -4.71 -5.19 14.19
C GLU A 233 -6.08 -5.19 14.84
N TRP A 234 -7.06 -5.75 14.14
CA TRP A 234 -8.44 -5.79 14.62
C TRP A 234 -8.62 -6.83 15.73
N ASN A 235 -9.35 -6.44 16.77
CA ASN A 235 -9.69 -7.26 17.92
C ASN A 235 -11.14 -6.97 18.33
N VAL A 236 -11.89 -8.02 18.69
CA VAL A 236 -13.25 -7.87 19.23
C VAL A 236 -13.17 -7.54 20.72
N LYS A 237 -13.78 -6.41 21.09
CA LYS A 237 -13.89 -5.96 22.49
C LYS A 237 -15.25 -5.30 22.68
N ASP A 238 -15.98 -5.66 23.75
CA ASP A 238 -17.28 -5.07 24.11
C ASP A 238 -18.30 -5.08 22.94
N ASN A 239 -18.30 -6.17 22.17
CA ASN A 239 -19.07 -6.36 20.91
C ASN A 239 -18.80 -5.31 19.81
N LYS A 240 -17.63 -4.67 19.83
CA LYS A 240 -17.11 -3.78 18.78
C LYS A 240 -15.79 -4.31 18.22
N LEU A 241 -15.45 -3.87 17.00
CA LEU A 241 -14.12 -4.11 16.42
C LEU A 241 -13.21 -2.93 16.75
N THR A 242 -12.06 -3.19 17.36
CA THR A 242 -11.13 -2.15 17.85
C THR A 242 -9.69 -2.52 17.53
N GLY A 243 -8.79 -1.54 17.49
CA GLY A 243 -7.34 -1.79 17.41
C GLY A 243 -6.64 -1.25 16.16
N LYS A 244 -7.38 -0.82 15.12
CA LYS A 244 -6.80 0.04 14.07
C LYS A 244 -6.65 1.47 14.59
N GLU A 245 -5.50 2.08 14.31
CA GLU A 245 -5.18 3.46 14.72
C GLU A 245 -4.28 4.19 13.71
N PHE A 246 -4.42 5.51 13.65
CA PHE A 246 -3.59 6.44 12.88
C PHE A 246 -2.72 7.26 13.83
N ILE A 247 -1.42 7.38 13.52
CA ILE A 247 -0.55 8.40 14.12
C ILE A 247 -0.51 9.60 13.16
N ILE A 248 -0.81 10.79 13.65
CA ILE A 248 -0.99 11.99 12.83
C ILE A 248 -0.21 13.18 13.38
N ILE A 249 0.15 14.11 12.50
CA ILE A 249 0.61 15.44 12.92
C ILE A 249 -0.51 16.13 13.73
N PRO A 250 -0.22 16.73 14.90
CA PRO A 250 -1.20 17.53 15.64
C PRO A 250 -1.78 18.64 14.75
N GLN A 251 -3.10 18.63 14.57
CA GLN A 251 -3.81 19.51 13.65
C GLN A 251 -5.28 19.65 14.04
N THR A 252 -5.89 20.76 13.62
CA THR A 252 -7.34 20.93 13.67
C THR A 252 -7.97 20.33 12.43
N ILE A 253 -8.95 19.46 12.61
CA ILE A 253 -9.82 18.90 11.58
C ILE A 253 -11.17 19.60 11.79
N ASN A 254 -11.59 20.48 10.89
CA ASN A 254 -12.78 21.34 11.13
C ASN A 254 -13.38 21.99 9.86
N ASP A 255 -13.13 21.44 8.67
CA ASP A 255 -13.61 22.05 7.41
C ASP A 255 -14.58 21.17 6.61
N GLY A 256 -14.98 20.01 7.15
CA GLY A 256 -15.89 19.07 6.53
C GLY A 256 -15.39 18.48 5.20
N LYS A 257 -14.07 18.46 4.96
CA LYS A 257 -13.47 17.91 3.72
C LYS A 257 -12.68 16.63 3.93
N GLN A 258 -12.46 16.22 5.17
CA GLN A 258 -11.80 14.95 5.51
C GLN A 258 -12.85 13.93 5.91
N SER A 259 -12.71 12.73 5.37
CA SER A 259 -13.59 11.59 5.64
C SER A 259 -12.73 10.37 5.99
N PHE A 260 -13.22 9.49 6.86
CA PHE A 260 -12.71 8.12 6.88
C PHE A 260 -13.30 7.37 5.69
N ILE A 261 -12.47 6.58 5.02
CA ILE A 261 -12.91 5.64 4.00
C ILE A 261 -12.64 4.21 4.52
N MET A 262 -13.65 3.35 4.40
CA MET A 262 -13.56 1.94 4.75
C MET A 262 -13.76 1.07 3.50
N GLU A 263 -12.79 0.21 3.20
CA GLU A 263 -13.01 -0.92 2.29
C GLU A 263 -13.40 -2.15 3.11
N TRP A 264 -14.60 -2.68 2.84
CA TRP A 264 -15.16 -3.83 3.54
C TRP A 264 -15.92 -4.72 2.56
N ASN A 265 -15.50 -5.99 2.46
CA ASN A 265 -16.03 -6.98 1.52
C ASN A 265 -16.08 -6.46 0.06
N GLY A 266 -15.03 -5.77 -0.37
CA GLY A 266 -14.91 -5.22 -1.72
C GLY A 266 -15.73 -3.96 -1.98
N ARG A 267 -16.48 -3.42 -1.00
CA ARG A 267 -17.24 -2.17 -1.14
C ARG A 267 -16.54 -1.04 -0.42
N ILE A 268 -16.64 0.16 -0.98
CA ILE A 268 -16.12 1.40 -0.38
C ILE A 268 -17.25 2.13 0.34
N TYR A 269 -16.99 2.51 1.59
CA TYR A 269 -17.87 3.27 2.48
C TYR A 269 -17.13 4.51 2.98
N SER A 270 -17.84 5.61 3.27
CA SER A 270 -17.22 6.86 3.72
C SER A 270 -18.06 7.55 4.80
N CYS A 271 -17.40 8.15 5.79
CA CYS A 271 -18.01 9.01 6.81
C CYS A 271 -17.13 10.22 7.11
N ALA A 272 -17.73 11.36 7.44
CA ALA A 272 -16.99 12.57 7.81
C ALA A 272 -16.07 12.29 9.01
N ILE A 273 -14.86 12.85 9.03
CA ILE A 273 -14.10 12.96 10.28
C ILE A 273 -14.73 14.11 11.08
N PRO A 274 -15.22 13.88 12.31
CA PRO A 274 -15.82 14.95 13.11
C PRO A 274 -14.84 16.09 13.41
N ASP A 275 -15.38 17.29 13.62
CA ASP A 275 -14.60 18.45 14.06
C ASP A 275 -13.83 18.14 15.35
N VAL A 276 -12.50 18.14 15.26
CA VAL A 276 -11.62 17.77 16.38
C VAL A 276 -10.28 18.52 16.33
N GLU A 277 -9.87 19.06 17.48
CA GLU A 277 -8.57 19.70 17.67
C GLU A 277 -7.57 18.70 18.28
N MET A 278 -6.74 18.09 17.44
CA MET A 278 -5.77 17.09 17.85
C MET A 278 -4.48 17.78 18.28
N ASN A 279 -4.28 17.91 19.60
CA ASN A 279 -3.10 18.52 20.20
C ASN A 279 -1.93 17.52 20.34
N SER A 280 -0.71 18.02 20.56
CA SER A 280 0.47 17.19 20.85
C SER A 280 0.17 16.17 21.96
N SER A 281 0.61 14.92 21.79
CA SER A 281 0.51 13.87 22.81
C SER A 281 -0.94 13.48 23.19
N THR A 282 -1.92 13.78 22.33
CA THR A 282 -3.34 13.42 22.56
C THR A 282 -3.79 12.19 21.79
N GLN A 283 -4.81 11.51 22.32
CA GLN A 283 -5.54 10.45 21.62
C GLN A 283 -7.04 10.76 21.63
N CYS A 284 -7.69 10.53 20.50
CA CYS A 284 -9.15 10.49 20.36
C CYS A 284 -9.56 9.10 19.83
N THR A 285 -10.69 8.58 20.31
CA THR A 285 -11.30 7.36 19.77
C THR A 285 -12.54 7.75 18.99
N ILE A 286 -12.58 7.40 17.70
CA ILE A 286 -13.73 7.61 16.82
C ILE A 286 -14.56 6.33 16.80
N ASN A 287 -15.85 6.46 17.12
CA ASN A 287 -16.80 5.38 16.89
C ASN A 287 -17.39 5.54 15.49
N ILE A 288 -17.35 4.46 14.70
CA ILE A 288 -18.01 4.37 13.40
C ILE A 288 -19.00 3.22 13.50
N SER A 289 -20.27 3.47 13.16
CA SER A 289 -21.22 2.37 12.98
C SER A 289 -21.00 1.76 11.60
N ALA A 290 -20.73 0.44 11.54
CA ALA A 290 -20.87 -0.32 10.30
C ALA A 290 -22.32 -0.14 9.81
N MET A 291 -22.49 0.12 8.51
CA MET A 291 -23.69 0.79 8.00
C MET A 291 -25.00 0.07 8.35
N GLN A 292 -25.96 0.83 8.90
CA GLN A 292 -27.36 0.59 8.57
C GLN A 292 -27.54 0.91 7.08
N SER A 293 -28.14 -0.02 6.34
CA SER A 293 -28.51 0.22 4.95
C SER A 293 -29.63 1.26 4.86
N ASN A 294 -29.35 2.32 4.09
CA ASN A 294 -30.33 3.10 3.34
C ASN A 294 -31.42 3.84 4.16
N SER A 295 -31.19 5.14 4.38
CA SER A 295 -32.18 6.17 4.75
C SER A 295 -32.85 6.09 6.13
N ASN A 296 -33.14 7.28 6.68
CA ASN A 296 -33.91 7.55 7.90
C ASN A 296 -33.19 7.31 9.25
N VAL A 297 -32.29 8.25 9.57
CA VAL A 297 -32.05 8.86 10.90
C VAL A 297 -32.44 8.04 12.15
N LEU A 298 -31.45 7.69 12.98
CA LEU A 298 -31.46 8.08 14.41
C LEU A 298 -30.12 7.85 15.12
N SER A 299 -29.65 8.91 15.78
CA SER A 299 -28.52 8.93 16.72
C SER A 299 -28.83 8.29 18.07
N SER A 300 -27.89 7.58 18.71
CA SER A 300 -27.76 7.57 20.19
C SER A 300 -26.47 6.94 20.75
N PHE A 301 -25.66 7.77 21.42
CA PHE A 301 -24.88 7.57 22.66
C PHE A 301 -24.48 6.16 23.17
N ALA A 302 -23.20 5.98 23.56
CA ALA A 302 -22.82 5.54 24.92
C ALA A 302 -21.30 5.57 25.23
N GLY A 303 -20.93 6.13 26.41
CA GLY A 303 -19.85 5.59 27.27
C GLY A 303 -18.41 6.10 27.10
N LYS A 304 -17.83 6.67 28.17
CA LYS A 304 -16.40 7.06 28.29
C LYS A 304 -15.52 5.89 28.79
N ILE A 305 -14.21 5.92 28.50
CA ILE A 305 -13.08 5.91 29.47
C ILE A 305 -11.74 6.23 28.75
N LYS A 306 -10.79 6.86 29.47
CA LYS A 306 -9.46 7.40 29.05
C LYS A 306 -8.31 6.35 29.26
N GLU A 307 -6.99 6.54 29.03
CA GLU A 307 -6.10 7.70 28.73
C GLU A 307 -5.09 7.35 27.61
N TRP A 308 -4.32 8.23 26.93
CA TRP A 308 -3.72 9.58 27.22
C TRP A 308 -4.65 10.74 27.61
N SER A 309 -4.23 12.02 27.52
CA SER A 309 -5.05 13.22 27.80
C SER A 309 -6.20 13.35 26.79
N SER A 310 -7.19 12.48 26.94
CA SER A 310 -8.09 12.13 25.85
C SER A 310 -9.25 13.09 25.74
N LEU A 311 -9.62 13.39 24.51
CA LEU A 311 -10.88 14.05 24.21
C LEU A 311 -12.04 13.08 24.45
N PRO A 312 -13.28 13.56 24.64
CA PRO A 312 -14.45 12.68 24.58
C PRO A 312 -14.48 11.91 23.24
N PRO A 313 -15.02 10.68 23.20
CA PRO A 313 -15.32 10.03 21.92
C PRO A 313 -16.27 10.90 21.10
N ILE A 314 -16.08 10.90 19.79
CA ILE A 314 -16.94 11.61 18.84
C ILE A 314 -17.51 10.58 17.86
N ASP A 315 -18.81 10.68 17.59
CA ASP A 315 -19.56 9.77 16.72
C ASP A 315 -19.73 10.42 15.33
N THR A 316 -19.75 9.60 14.27
CA THR A 316 -19.99 10.02 12.88
C THR A 316 -20.87 9.01 12.14
N ASP A 317 -21.57 9.43 11.10
CA ASP A 317 -22.36 8.56 10.23
C ASP A 317 -21.87 8.58 8.77
N ASN A 318 -22.30 7.59 8.00
CA ASN A 318 -21.79 7.33 6.66
C ASN A 318 -22.67 7.97 5.55
N MET A 319 -23.24 9.16 5.77
CA MET A 319 -24.17 9.81 4.82
C MET A 319 -23.53 10.79 3.82
N GLU A 320 -22.19 10.91 3.76
CA GLU A 320 -21.53 11.86 2.86
C GLU A 320 -21.54 11.44 1.38
N ASP A 321 -21.68 12.44 0.51
CA ASP A 321 -21.72 12.29 -0.94
C ASP A 321 -20.33 12.01 -1.54
N TYR A 322 -20.06 10.75 -1.85
CA TYR A 322 -18.77 10.29 -2.37
C TYR A 322 -18.57 10.73 -3.85
N THR A 323 -17.84 11.83 -4.04
CA THR A 323 -17.52 12.42 -5.36
C THR A 323 -16.05 12.27 -5.77
N ALA A 324 -15.16 11.94 -4.83
CA ALA A 324 -13.74 11.72 -5.08
C ALA A 324 -13.40 10.23 -4.92
N ILE A 325 -12.77 9.62 -5.92
CA ILE A 325 -12.33 8.22 -5.84
C ILE A 325 -10.88 8.19 -5.36
N HIS A 326 -10.69 7.87 -4.09
CA HIS A 326 -9.36 7.75 -3.47
C HIS A 326 -8.70 6.39 -3.77
N ILE A 327 -7.49 6.42 -4.33
CA ILE A 327 -6.75 5.21 -4.75
C ILE A 327 -6.23 4.42 -3.53
N SER A 328 -5.92 5.13 -2.45
CA SER A 328 -5.55 4.59 -1.14
C SER A 328 -6.57 3.57 -0.59
N ALA A 329 -7.85 3.72 -0.94
CA ALA A 329 -8.93 2.84 -0.51
C ALA A 329 -8.98 1.50 -1.25
N LEU A 330 -8.45 1.42 -2.47
CA LEU A 330 -8.51 0.23 -3.30
C LEU A 330 -7.45 -0.79 -2.85
N SER A 331 -7.88 -1.85 -2.16
CA SER A 331 -6.97 -2.88 -1.62
C SER A 331 -6.52 -3.89 -2.69
N PHE A 332 -7.39 -4.15 -3.67
CA PHE A 332 -7.24 -5.21 -4.68
C PHE A 332 -7.05 -6.60 -4.05
N SER A 333 -7.71 -6.85 -2.91
CA SER A 333 -7.62 -8.10 -2.14
C SER A 333 -8.48 -9.22 -2.75
N LEU A 334 -9.70 -8.90 -3.18
CA LEU A 334 -10.68 -9.85 -3.75
C LEU A 334 -10.63 -9.94 -5.28
N SER A 335 -10.13 -8.88 -5.95
CA SER A 335 -9.97 -8.80 -7.42
C SER A 335 -8.94 -7.74 -7.77
N ASN A 336 -8.34 -7.83 -8.96
CA ASN A 336 -7.45 -6.78 -9.48
C ASN A 336 -8.20 -5.67 -10.22
N VAL A 337 -9.55 -5.70 -10.23
CA VAL A 337 -10.41 -4.71 -10.87
C VAL A 337 -11.46 -4.20 -9.87
N TYR A 338 -11.64 -2.90 -9.77
CA TYR A 338 -12.83 -2.25 -9.19
C TYR A 338 -13.66 -1.61 -10.29
N ARG A 339 -14.99 -1.66 -10.18
CA ARG A 339 -15.92 -0.87 -11.00
C ARG A 339 -16.52 0.27 -10.19
N ILE A 340 -16.78 1.36 -10.88
CA ILE A 340 -17.33 2.61 -10.36
C ILE A 340 -18.68 2.83 -11.03
N TYR A 341 -19.72 3.02 -10.23
CA TYR A 341 -21.11 3.06 -10.67
C TYR A 341 -21.73 4.42 -10.36
N HIS A 342 -22.45 4.97 -11.32
CA HIS A 342 -23.34 6.11 -11.15
C HIS A 342 -24.77 5.68 -11.49
N GLU A 343 -25.73 5.95 -10.59
CA GLU A 343 -27.14 5.57 -10.74
C GLU A 343 -27.40 4.09 -11.11
N GLY A 344 -26.45 3.20 -10.76
CA GLY A 344 -26.50 1.76 -11.05
C GLY A 344 -25.75 1.33 -12.33
N VAL A 345 -25.38 2.28 -13.19
CA VAL A 345 -24.63 2.02 -14.43
C VAL A 345 -23.12 2.09 -14.16
N PRO A 346 -22.29 1.14 -14.65
CA PRO A 346 -20.84 1.24 -14.55
C PRO A 346 -20.32 2.34 -15.49
N VAL A 347 -19.60 3.31 -14.95
CA VAL A 347 -19.06 4.48 -15.69
C VAL A 347 -17.54 4.46 -15.83
N ALA A 348 -16.86 3.69 -14.99
CA ALA A 348 -15.42 3.50 -15.04
C ALA A 348 -14.99 2.22 -14.33
N GLU A 349 -13.79 1.75 -14.62
CA GLU A 349 -13.10 0.75 -13.80
C GLU A 349 -11.67 1.17 -13.47
N VAL A 350 -11.13 0.61 -12.40
CA VAL A 350 -9.75 0.80 -11.97
C VAL A 350 -9.07 -0.56 -11.89
N CYS A 351 -8.05 -0.77 -12.70
CA CYS A 351 -7.28 -2.00 -12.80
C CYS A 351 -5.94 -1.86 -12.07
N ARG A 352 -5.56 -2.90 -11.34
CA ARG A 352 -4.17 -3.14 -10.92
C ARG A 352 -3.56 -4.14 -11.90
N GLU A 353 -2.68 -3.66 -12.77
CA GLU A 353 -2.14 -4.45 -13.89
C GLU A 353 -0.62 -4.29 -14.03
N TYR A 354 -0.03 -5.06 -14.94
CA TYR A 354 1.40 -4.98 -15.26
C TYR A 354 1.57 -4.49 -16.69
N LEU A 355 2.14 -3.30 -16.84
CA LEU A 355 2.54 -2.75 -18.13
C LEU A 355 3.90 -3.32 -18.54
N LYS A 356 3.99 -3.79 -19.78
CA LYS A 356 5.22 -4.25 -20.42
C LYS A 356 5.31 -3.69 -21.83
N SER A 357 6.31 -2.86 -22.08
CA SER A 357 6.66 -2.34 -23.40
C SER A 357 8.06 -1.72 -23.38
N ALA A 358 8.60 -1.39 -24.55
CA ALA A 358 9.86 -0.65 -24.68
C ALA A 358 9.78 0.77 -24.09
N SER A 359 8.60 1.38 -24.04
CA SER A 359 8.40 2.75 -23.54
C SER A 359 8.11 2.80 -22.03
N LEU A 360 7.43 1.79 -21.49
CA LEU A 360 7.04 1.72 -20.08
C LEU A 360 6.86 0.28 -19.63
N THR A 361 7.67 -0.15 -18.66
CA THR A 361 7.48 -1.41 -17.94
C THR A 361 7.36 -1.12 -16.43
N SER A 362 6.23 -1.48 -15.82
CA SER A 362 5.92 -1.26 -14.40
C SER A 362 4.60 -1.93 -14.02
N ARG A 363 4.47 -2.38 -12.78
CA ARG A 363 3.17 -2.61 -12.14
C ARG A 363 2.48 -1.25 -11.97
N ALA A 364 1.20 -1.17 -12.31
CA ALA A 364 0.44 0.07 -12.41
C ALA A 364 -0.94 -0.03 -11.76
N ILE A 365 -1.50 1.12 -11.41
CA ILE A 365 -2.93 1.31 -11.19
C ILE A 365 -3.42 2.26 -12.29
N ILE A 366 -4.43 1.86 -13.05
CA ILE A 366 -4.93 2.59 -14.22
C ILE A 366 -6.45 2.66 -14.14
N ALA A 367 -7.03 3.84 -14.39
CA ALA A 367 -8.47 4.00 -14.53
C ALA A 367 -8.86 4.07 -16.01
N TYR A 368 -9.92 3.36 -16.39
CA TYR A 368 -10.49 3.36 -17.74
C TYR A 368 -11.96 3.81 -17.67
N PRO A 369 -12.43 4.66 -18.59
CA PRO A 369 -13.86 4.92 -18.72
C PRO A 369 -14.59 3.67 -19.25
N ILE A 370 -15.88 3.57 -18.97
CA ILE A 370 -16.77 2.53 -19.50
C ILE A 370 -17.79 3.19 -20.42
N GLY A 371 -17.96 2.63 -21.62
CA GLY A 371 -18.90 3.11 -22.64
C GLY A 371 -20.33 2.63 -22.43
N GLU A 372 -21.24 3.08 -23.30
CA GLU A 372 -22.70 2.84 -23.19
C GLU A 372 -23.11 1.36 -23.17
N ASN A 373 -22.26 0.46 -23.70
CA ASN A 373 -22.49 -1.00 -23.72
C ASN A 373 -21.93 -1.74 -22.48
N GLU A 374 -21.54 -1.04 -21.41
CA GLU A 374 -20.74 -1.56 -20.28
C GLU A 374 -19.36 -2.15 -20.66
N GLU A 375 -18.88 -1.82 -21.86
CA GLU A 375 -17.54 -2.16 -22.35
C GLU A 375 -16.50 -1.15 -21.89
N THR A 376 -15.36 -1.65 -21.42
CA THR A 376 -14.24 -0.81 -20.95
C THR A 376 -13.51 -0.20 -22.14
N ASP A 377 -13.40 1.13 -22.18
CA ASP A 377 -12.65 1.83 -23.22
C ASP A 377 -11.14 1.78 -22.93
N LEU A 378 -10.52 0.72 -23.44
CA LEU A 378 -9.08 0.50 -23.38
C LEU A 378 -8.24 1.52 -24.18
N SER A 379 -8.87 2.41 -24.97
CA SER A 379 -8.15 3.48 -25.68
C SER A 379 -7.95 4.76 -24.85
N ASN A 380 -8.65 4.91 -23.72
CA ASN A 380 -8.63 6.12 -22.89
C ASN A 380 -8.23 5.88 -21.42
N GLY A 381 -7.30 4.97 -21.16
CA GLY A 381 -6.79 4.73 -19.81
C GLY A 381 -5.96 5.90 -19.27
N ILE A 382 -6.04 6.14 -17.96
CA ILE A 382 -5.23 7.13 -17.23
C ILE A 382 -4.37 6.42 -16.18
N ILE A 383 -3.05 6.59 -16.24
CA ILE A 383 -2.11 6.00 -15.29
C ILE A 383 -2.17 6.77 -13.98
N LEU A 384 -2.68 6.13 -12.93
CA LEU A 384 -2.83 6.73 -11.60
C LEU A 384 -1.56 6.55 -10.77
N GLN A 385 -1.03 5.34 -10.70
CA GLN A 385 0.16 5.02 -9.91
C GLN A 385 1.06 4.01 -10.63
N LEU A 386 2.37 4.08 -10.36
CA LEU A 386 3.39 3.16 -10.87
C LEU A 386 4.24 2.66 -9.68
N ALA A 387 4.18 1.37 -9.37
CA ALA A 387 4.82 0.83 -8.17
C ALA A 387 6.34 0.61 -8.31
N ASP A 388 6.84 0.52 -9.55
CA ASP A 388 8.24 0.20 -9.86
C ASP A 388 9.05 1.45 -10.28
N ARG A 389 8.44 2.64 -10.24
CA ARG A 389 9.05 3.91 -10.67
C ARG A 389 8.81 5.01 -9.65
N LYS A 390 9.72 5.99 -9.61
CA LYS A 390 9.63 7.20 -8.76
C LYS A 390 9.57 8.49 -9.58
N ASP A 391 9.58 8.36 -10.91
CA ASP A 391 9.61 9.48 -11.84
C ASP A 391 8.22 10.13 -11.93
N SER A 392 8.17 11.46 -12.08
CA SER A 392 6.92 12.19 -12.27
C SER A 392 6.33 12.01 -13.68
N ILE A 393 5.66 10.87 -13.89
CA ILE A 393 5.12 10.43 -15.19
C ILE A 393 3.67 9.90 -15.12
N CYS A 394 3.06 9.86 -13.93
CA CYS A 394 1.65 9.54 -13.68
C CYS A 394 0.74 10.71 -14.09
N GLY A 395 -0.56 10.43 -14.22
CA GLY A 395 -1.55 11.30 -14.88
C GLY A 395 -1.50 11.25 -16.42
N GLY A 396 -0.53 10.49 -16.97
CA GLY A 396 -0.42 10.23 -18.40
C GLY A 396 -1.49 9.27 -18.93
N ARG A 397 -1.61 9.18 -20.26
CA ARG A 397 -2.61 8.36 -20.95
C ARG A 397 -2.03 7.09 -21.55
N ILE A 398 -2.80 6.02 -21.51
CA ILE A 398 -2.52 4.74 -22.17
C ILE A 398 -3.67 4.38 -23.12
N SER A 399 -3.32 3.98 -24.34
CA SER A 399 -4.27 3.44 -25.32
C SER A 399 -3.76 2.09 -25.79
N TRP A 400 -4.51 1.03 -25.53
CA TRP A 400 -4.22 -0.31 -25.99
C TRP A 400 -4.49 -0.44 -27.50
N ASN A 401 -3.61 -1.15 -28.19
CA ASN A 401 -3.75 -1.45 -29.61
C ASN A 401 -4.57 -2.73 -29.78
N THR A 402 -5.45 -2.77 -30.78
CA THR A 402 -6.23 -3.98 -31.12
C THR A 402 -5.41 -5.09 -31.78
N ASP A 403 -4.33 -4.71 -32.48
CA ASP A 403 -3.72 -5.58 -33.49
C ASP A 403 -2.39 -6.23 -33.05
N ASP A 404 -1.65 -5.59 -32.13
CA ASP A 404 -0.31 -6.03 -31.68
C ASP A 404 -0.22 -6.29 -30.16
N TYR A 405 -1.34 -6.15 -29.43
CA TYR A 405 -1.45 -6.34 -27.97
C TYR A 405 -0.57 -5.40 -27.12
N GLY A 406 0.11 -4.45 -27.76
CA GLY A 406 0.86 -3.38 -27.12
C GLY A 406 -0.03 -2.21 -26.75
N PHE A 407 0.61 -1.12 -26.33
CA PHE A 407 -0.06 0.13 -26.03
C PHE A 407 0.80 1.33 -26.44
N THR A 408 0.13 2.42 -26.78
CA THR A 408 0.76 3.74 -26.84
C THR A 408 0.64 4.42 -25.48
N TYR A 409 1.68 5.18 -25.10
CA TYR A 409 1.75 5.87 -23.82
C TYR A 409 2.13 7.34 -24.03
N THR A 410 1.28 8.23 -23.52
CA THR A 410 1.57 9.67 -23.43
C THR A 410 1.96 10.01 -22.00
N LYS A 411 3.18 10.52 -21.82
CA LYS A 411 3.77 10.82 -20.52
C LYS A 411 2.95 11.88 -19.75
N GLY A 412 2.72 11.62 -18.46
CA GLY A 412 2.19 12.62 -17.53
C GLY A 412 3.29 13.40 -16.81
N GLU A 413 2.89 14.14 -15.77
CA GLU A 413 3.77 15.06 -15.02
C GLU A 413 3.71 14.89 -13.50
N SER A 414 2.86 13.99 -12.96
CA SER A 414 2.77 13.74 -11.51
C SER A 414 3.61 12.54 -11.07
N ALA A 415 4.12 12.54 -9.83
CA ALA A 415 4.71 11.36 -9.20
C ALA A 415 3.67 10.24 -8.98
N GLY A 416 2.42 10.62 -8.69
CA GLY A 416 1.29 9.73 -8.49
C GLY A 416 -0.02 10.50 -8.45
N ILE A 417 -1.13 9.79 -8.59
CA ILE A 417 -2.48 10.33 -8.43
C ILE A 417 -3.09 9.67 -7.19
N ASP A 418 -3.43 10.48 -6.19
CA ASP A 418 -4.02 10.02 -4.93
C ASP A 418 -5.53 9.78 -5.07
N LYS A 419 -6.19 10.59 -5.91
CA LYS A 419 -7.62 10.52 -6.19
C LYS A 419 -7.97 11.12 -7.55
N PHE A 420 -9.13 10.75 -8.08
CA PHE A 420 -9.71 11.31 -9.28
C PHE A 420 -11.23 11.51 -9.13
N TYR A 421 -11.84 12.12 -10.12
CA TYR A 421 -13.24 12.52 -10.17
C TYR A 421 -13.88 12.05 -11.49
N ILE A 422 -15.20 12.01 -11.50
CA ILE A 422 -16.00 11.79 -12.71
C ILE A 422 -16.99 12.96 -12.84
N ASP A 423 -17.16 13.50 -14.05
CA ASP A 423 -18.14 14.55 -14.34
C ASP A 423 -19.49 13.99 -14.85
N ASN A 424 -20.46 14.89 -15.05
CA ASN A 424 -21.79 14.55 -15.59
C ASN A 424 -21.77 13.92 -17.01
N ASN A 425 -20.63 13.93 -17.72
CA ASN A 425 -20.43 13.28 -19.01
C ASN A 425 -19.67 11.95 -18.88
N HIS A 426 -19.57 11.41 -17.66
CA HIS A 426 -18.80 10.21 -17.30
C HIS A 426 -17.29 10.31 -17.60
N LYS A 427 -16.76 11.53 -17.77
CA LYS A 427 -15.34 11.72 -18.07
C LYS A 427 -14.49 11.67 -16.80
N LEU A 428 -13.40 10.89 -16.87
CA LEU A 428 -12.38 10.83 -15.83
C LEU A 428 -11.57 12.14 -15.77
N LEU A 429 -11.45 12.73 -14.57
CA LEU A 429 -10.77 13.99 -14.32
C LEU A 429 -9.84 13.88 -13.10
N LEU A 430 -8.63 14.44 -13.22
CA LEU A 430 -7.63 14.47 -12.14
C LEU A 430 -7.81 15.68 -11.19
N GLU A 431 -8.51 16.71 -11.65
CA GLU A 431 -8.93 17.86 -10.86
C GLU A 431 -10.42 17.77 -10.55
N LYS A 432 -10.87 18.36 -9.44
CA LYS A 432 -12.29 18.34 -9.04
C LYS A 432 -13.11 19.22 -10.01
N PRO A 433 -14.06 18.67 -10.79
CA PRO A 433 -14.98 19.50 -11.58
C PRO A 433 -15.98 20.23 -10.67
N GLU A 434 -16.60 21.28 -11.21
CA GLU A 434 -17.71 22.00 -10.56
C GLU A 434 -18.87 21.06 -10.22
N ASN A 435 -19.20 20.16 -11.14
CA ASN A 435 -20.24 19.15 -11.01
C ASN A 435 -19.61 17.75 -11.05
N ALA A 436 -19.04 17.32 -9.93
CA ALA A 436 -18.57 15.95 -9.74
C ALA A 436 -19.75 15.03 -9.38
N ILE A 437 -19.92 13.91 -10.10
CA ILE A 437 -21.02 12.99 -9.84
C ILE A 437 -20.76 12.16 -8.57
N LYS A 438 -21.85 11.77 -7.91
CA LYS A 438 -21.81 10.81 -6.80
C LYS A 438 -21.60 9.41 -7.35
N VAL A 439 -20.68 8.64 -6.79
CA VAL A 439 -20.37 7.28 -7.26
C VAL A 439 -20.36 6.25 -6.15
N ASN A 440 -20.70 5.01 -6.51
CA ASN A 440 -20.47 3.82 -5.69
C ASN A 440 -19.27 3.05 -6.25
N VAL A 441 -18.35 2.61 -5.40
CA VAL A 441 -17.16 1.85 -5.82
C VAL A 441 -17.24 0.44 -5.25
N ALA A 442 -17.15 -0.56 -6.12
CA ALA A 442 -17.22 -1.97 -5.76
C ALA A 442 -16.18 -2.80 -6.51
N CYS A 443 -15.59 -3.75 -5.82
CA CYS A 443 -14.67 -4.74 -6.37
C CYS A 443 -15.40 -5.57 -7.43
N HIS A 444 -14.78 -5.74 -8.59
CA HIS A 444 -15.38 -6.46 -9.71
C HIS A 444 -14.84 -7.89 -9.76
N THR A 445 -15.66 -8.82 -9.27
CA THR A 445 -15.46 -10.27 -9.37
C THR A 445 -16.32 -10.85 -10.50
N LEU A 446 -15.90 -12.00 -11.03
CA LEU A 446 -16.74 -12.84 -11.87
C LEU A 446 -17.68 -13.62 -10.96
N ARG A 447 -18.99 -13.35 -11.07
CA ARG A 447 -20.03 -14.04 -10.32
C ARG A 447 -20.64 -15.18 -11.15
N ASP A 448 -20.28 -16.40 -10.81
CA ASP A 448 -20.79 -17.64 -11.40
C ASP A 448 -22.01 -18.14 -10.61
N ILE A 449 -23.19 -18.16 -11.22
CA ILE A 449 -24.44 -18.57 -10.57
C ILE A 449 -24.97 -19.85 -11.22
N ARG A 450 -25.00 -20.95 -10.45
CA ARG A 450 -25.51 -22.26 -10.91
C ARG A 450 -26.60 -22.74 -9.97
N LYS A 451 -27.84 -22.82 -10.46
CA LYS A 451 -29.04 -23.21 -9.67
C LYS A 451 -29.17 -22.48 -8.32
N GLY A 452 -28.88 -21.18 -8.31
CA GLY A 452 -28.98 -20.33 -7.11
C GLY A 452 -27.78 -20.39 -6.17
N VAL A 453 -26.81 -21.28 -6.40
CA VAL A 453 -25.50 -21.23 -5.74
C VAL A 453 -24.62 -20.21 -6.48
N SER A 454 -24.02 -19.28 -5.74
CA SER A 454 -23.14 -18.24 -6.28
C SER A 454 -21.71 -18.52 -5.86
N THR A 455 -20.77 -18.50 -6.80
CA THR A 455 -19.32 -18.53 -6.54
C THR A 455 -18.71 -17.29 -7.19
N GLU A 456 -17.79 -16.62 -6.49
CA GLU A 456 -17.09 -15.45 -7.02
C GLU A 456 -15.63 -15.78 -7.28
N TYR A 457 -15.14 -15.33 -8.43
CA TYR A 457 -13.74 -15.48 -8.82
C TYR A 457 -13.13 -14.09 -9.01
N PRO A 458 -11.87 -13.87 -8.58
CA PRO A 458 -11.14 -12.64 -8.89
C PRO A 458 -11.05 -12.43 -10.41
N ILE A 459 -10.90 -11.18 -10.85
CA ILE A 459 -10.61 -10.82 -12.23
C ILE A 459 -9.20 -10.22 -12.28
N VAL A 460 -8.49 -10.45 -13.38
CA VAL A 460 -7.19 -9.82 -13.68
C VAL A 460 -7.13 -9.39 -15.14
N LYS A 461 -6.66 -8.16 -15.37
CA LYS A 461 -6.41 -7.61 -16.70
C LYS A 461 -4.93 -7.78 -17.06
N ILE A 462 -4.65 -8.39 -18.21
CA ILE A 462 -3.29 -8.61 -18.73
C ILE A 462 -3.30 -8.26 -20.22
N GLY A 463 -2.55 -7.24 -20.62
CA GLY A 463 -2.72 -6.66 -21.95
C GLY A 463 -4.15 -6.11 -22.10
N ALA A 464 -4.78 -6.38 -23.24
CA ALA A 464 -6.21 -6.13 -23.47
C ALA A 464 -7.15 -7.24 -22.94
N GLN A 465 -6.61 -8.35 -22.41
CA GLN A 465 -7.39 -9.53 -22.00
C GLN A 465 -7.82 -9.48 -20.54
N TYR A 466 -9.03 -9.98 -20.24
CA TYR A 466 -9.52 -10.19 -18.87
C TYR A 466 -9.58 -11.69 -18.57
N TRP A 467 -8.83 -12.12 -17.55
CA TRP A 467 -8.70 -13.50 -17.12
C TRP A 467 -9.32 -13.69 -15.73
N MET A 468 -9.77 -14.91 -15.42
CA MET A 468 -10.04 -15.28 -14.04
C MET A 468 -8.74 -15.22 -13.24
N GLY A 469 -8.76 -14.67 -12.03
CA GLY A 469 -7.62 -14.67 -11.11
C GLY A 469 -7.54 -15.91 -10.21
N GLY A 470 -8.40 -16.91 -10.42
CA GLY A 470 -8.39 -18.23 -9.79
C GLY A 470 -9.02 -19.31 -10.68
N GLU A 471 -8.81 -20.57 -10.34
CA GLU A 471 -9.36 -21.75 -11.03
C GLU A 471 -10.89 -21.92 -10.85
N LEU A 472 -11.55 -22.53 -11.84
CA LEU A 472 -12.97 -22.92 -11.74
C LEU A 472 -13.18 -24.04 -10.71
N HIS A 473 -14.14 -23.87 -9.78
CA HIS A 473 -14.48 -24.84 -8.72
C HIS A 473 -15.90 -25.43 -8.85
N ALA A 474 -16.50 -25.38 -10.04
CA ALA A 474 -17.86 -25.84 -10.28
C ALA A 474 -18.04 -27.38 -10.15
N THR A 475 -19.13 -27.81 -9.54
CA THR A 475 -19.58 -29.23 -9.46
C THR A 475 -20.83 -29.52 -10.30
N THR A 476 -21.26 -28.53 -11.09
CA THR A 476 -22.39 -28.59 -12.03
C THR A 476 -22.03 -27.84 -13.31
N TYR A 477 -22.64 -28.19 -14.43
CA TYR A 477 -22.63 -27.36 -15.64
C TYR A 477 -23.48 -26.09 -15.44
N ARG A 478 -23.45 -25.15 -16.39
CA ARG A 478 -24.19 -23.88 -16.35
C ARG A 478 -25.72 -24.06 -16.33
N ASP A 479 -26.25 -25.11 -16.97
CA ASP A 479 -27.66 -25.55 -16.84
C ASP A 479 -27.97 -26.18 -15.46
N GLY A 480 -26.94 -26.35 -14.62
CA GLY A 480 -26.97 -26.98 -13.32
C GLY A 480 -27.04 -28.51 -13.36
N THR A 481 -26.80 -29.16 -14.50
CA THR A 481 -26.66 -30.62 -14.57
C THR A 481 -25.44 -31.06 -13.72
N PRO A 482 -25.59 -32.02 -12.78
CA PRO A 482 -24.48 -32.39 -11.89
C PRO A 482 -23.31 -33.07 -12.59
N LEU A 483 -22.09 -32.66 -12.23
CA LEU A 483 -20.86 -33.40 -12.55
C LEU A 483 -20.66 -34.52 -11.54
N LYS A 484 -20.14 -35.66 -12.00
CA LYS A 484 -19.74 -36.76 -11.10
C LYS A 484 -18.34 -36.51 -10.57
N LYS A 485 -18.10 -36.73 -9.26
CA LYS A 485 -16.72 -36.86 -8.75
C LYS A 485 -16.16 -38.19 -9.29
N GLN A 486 -15.05 -38.12 -9.99
CA GLN A 486 -14.37 -39.27 -10.57
C GLN A 486 -13.07 -39.57 -9.84
N ILE A 487 -12.52 -40.78 -10.05
CA ILE A 487 -11.23 -41.24 -9.55
C ILE A 487 -10.37 -41.71 -10.72
N ASP A 488 -10.97 -42.51 -11.60
CA ASP A 488 -10.36 -42.98 -12.85
C ASP A 488 -10.55 -42.02 -14.01
N LEU A 489 -9.55 -41.97 -14.90
CA LEU A 489 -9.66 -41.35 -16.23
C LEU A 489 -10.20 -42.40 -17.23
N GLY A 490 -11.02 -41.96 -18.18
CA GLY A 490 -11.59 -42.83 -19.21
C GLY A 490 -12.64 -42.12 -20.07
N THR A 491 -12.88 -42.65 -21.26
CA THR A 491 -13.83 -42.06 -22.24
C THR A 491 -15.28 -42.07 -21.77
N ASP A 492 -15.63 -42.92 -20.80
CA ASP A 492 -16.95 -42.96 -20.15
C ASP A 492 -16.98 -42.25 -18.78
N LYS A 493 -15.88 -41.59 -18.39
CA LYS A 493 -15.66 -41.00 -17.05
C LYS A 493 -15.71 -39.46 -17.06
N ALA A 494 -16.60 -38.85 -17.82
CA ALA A 494 -16.84 -37.40 -17.70
C ALA A 494 -17.12 -37.00 -16.24
N GLY A 495 -16.39 -36.01 -15.72
CA GLY A 495 -16.59 -35.49 -14.37
C GLY A 495 -15.50 -34.55 -13.86
N TYR A 496 -15.52 -34.31 -12.55
CA TYR A 496 -14.52 -33.52 -11.85
C TYR A 496 -13.71 -34.40 -10.89
N TYR A 497 -12.50 -33.97 -10.58
CA TYR A 497 -11.55 -34.66 -9.72
C TYR A 497 -11.08 -33.67 -8.65
N LYS A 498 -11.18 -34.07 -7.37
CA LYS A 498 -10.86 -33.22 -6.21
C LYS A 498 -10.02 -34.01 -5.20
N PRO A 499 -8.77 -33.61 -4.91
CA PRO A 499 -7.98 -34.19 -3.83
C PRO A 499 -8.66 -33.94 -2.48
N ASP A 500 -8.71 -34.95 -1.60
CA ASP A 500 -9.52 -34.84 -0.37
C ASP A 500 -8.98 -33.82 0.65
N LYS A 501 -7.69 -33.47 0.56
CA LYS A 501 -7.02 -32.50 1.45
C LYS A 501 -7.06 -31.04 0.96
N TYR A 502 -7.44 -30.80 -0.29
CA TYR A 502 -7.28 -29.49 -0.94
C TYR A 502 -8.58 -29.04 -1.60
N ASP A 503 -8.82 -27.73 -1.65
CA ASP A 503 -9.91 -27.15 -2.43
C ASP A 503 -9.44 -26.80 -3.84
N ILE A 504 -9.06 -27.85 -4.57
CA ILE A 504 -8.54 -27.79 -5.94
C ILE A 504 -9.40 -28.71 -6.80
N TYR A 505 -9.83 -28.21 -7.95
CA TYR A 505 -10.68 -28.94 -8.89
C TYR A 505 -9.98 -29.11 -10.23
N PHE A 506 -10.04 -30.33 -10.76
CA PHE A 506 -9.62 -30.68 -12.10
C PHE A 506 -10.79 -31.27 -12.88
N TYR A 507 -10.81 -31.06 -14.19
CA TYR A 507 -11.84 -31.52 -15.11
C TYR A 507 -11.17 -32.27 -16.24
N ASN A 508 -11.74 -33.41 -16.65
CA ASN A 508 -11.29 -34.07 -17.86
C ASN A 508 -11.96 -33.51 -19.11
N GLY A 509 -11.33 -33.73 -20.26
CA GLY A 509 -11.87 -33.27 -21.54
C GLY A 509 -13.25 -33.85 -21.85
N GLU A 510 -13.56 -35.08 -21.40
CA GLU A 510 -14.90 -35.66 -21.53
C GLU A 510 -15.97 -34.88 -20.74
N ALA A 511 -15.62 -34.18 -19.65
CA ALA A 511 -16.54 -33.27 -18.97
C ALA A 511 -16.75 -32.00 -19.79
N ILE A 512 -15.66 -31.38 -20.25
CA ILE A 512 -15.72 -30.12 -21.02
C ILE A 512 -16.53 -30.29 -22.32
N LEU A 513 -16.39 -31.43 -23.01
CA LEU A 513 -17.13 -31.72 -24.23
C LEU A 513 -18.59 -32.14 -24.00
N ALA A 514 -18.99 -32.46 -22.77
CA ALA A 514 -20.33 -32.92 -22.44
C ALA A 514 -21.29 -31.79 -22.01
N GLY A 515 -20.79 -30.57 -21.77
CA GLY A 515 -21.64 -29.42 -21.45
C GLY A 515 -20.87 -28.17 -21.02
N GLU A 516 -21.62 -27.07 -20.93
CA GLU A 516 -21.11 -25.74 -20.62
C GLU A 516 -20.54 -25.64 -19.19
N LEU A 517 -19.22 -25.67 -19.06
CA LEU A 517 -18.52 -25.49 -17.78
C LEU A 517 -18.09 -24.06 -17.49
N ALA A 518 -17.82 -23.25 -18.52
CA ALA A 518 -17.40 -21.87 -18.32
C ALA A 518 -18.56 -21.02 -17.73
N PRO A 519 -18.28 -20.06 -16.84
CA PRO A 519 -19.29 -19.10 -16.37
C PRO A 519 -19.87 -18.26 -17.51
N GLU A 520 -21.05 -17.68 -17.32
CA GLU A 520 -21.70 -16.85 -18.35
C GLU A 520 -20.89 -15.57 -18.66
N GLY A 521 -20.69 -15.27 -19.95
CA GLY A 521 -19.81 -14.18 -20.42
C GLY A 521 -18.31 -14.51 -20.40
N TRP A 522 -17.95 -15.78 -20.15
CA TRP A 522 -16.58 -16.27 -20.03
C TRP A 522 -16.41 -17.59 -20.77
N LYS A 523 -15.21 -17.83 -21.31
CA LYS A 523 -14.91 -18.95 -22.19
C LYS A 523 -13.62 -19.67 -21.81
N ILE A 524 -13.49 -20.93 -22.24
CA ILE A 524 -12.20 -21.65 -22.17
C ILE A 524 -11.26 -21.03 -23.21
N PRO A 525 -10.04 -20.60 -22.84
CA PRO A 525 -9.18 -19.82 -23.73
C PRO A 525 -8.75 -20.61 -24.97
N SER A 526 -8.76 -19.96 -26.13
CA SER A 526 -8.26 -20.52 -27.38
C SER A 526 -6.74 -20.58 -27.44
N ASP A 527 -6.19 -21.33 -28.40
CA ASP A 527 -4.76 -21.26 -28.72
C ASP A 527 -4.33 -19.83 -29.05
N THR A 528 -5.21 -19.03 -29.69
CA THR A 528 -4.98 -17.60 -29.95
C THR A 528 -4.87 -16.80 -28.66
N ASP A 529 -5.80 -16.98 -27.71
CA ASP A 529 -5.80 -16.26 -26.43
C ASP A 529 -4.52 -16.54 -25.62
N TRP A 530 -4.03 -17.80 -25.66
CA TRP A 530 -2.77 -18.18 -25.02
C TRP A 530 -1.53 -17.63 -25.74
N GLU A 531 -1.47 -17.62 -27.07
CA GLU A 531 -0.36 -17.01 -27.80
C GLU A 531 -0.36 -15.48 -27.64
N GLN A 532 -1.51 -14.82 -27.50
CA GLN A 532 -1.60 -13.39 -27.11
C GLN A 532 -0.97 -13.13 -25.74
N LEU A 533 -1.39 -13.88 -24.72
CA LEU A 533 -0.83 -13.77 -23.36
C LEU A 533 0.70 -13.99 -23.37
N LYS A 534 1.15 -15.02 -24.10
CA LYS A 534 2.57 -15.36 -24.27
C LYS A 534 3.34 -14.26 -24.99
N ASN A 535 2.80 -13.66 -26.04
CA ASN A 535 3.44 -12.56 -26.75
C ASN A 535 3.57 -11.33 -25.84
N TYR A 536 2.50 -10.96 -25.12
CA TYR A 536 2.53 -9.84 -24.18
C TYR A 536 3.54 -10.03 -23.03
N THR A 537 3.79 -11.27 -22.60
CA THR A 537 4.79 -11.56 -21.58
C THR A 537 6.21 -11.80 -22.12
N ASP A 538 6.47 -11.69 -23.43
CA ASP A 538 7.71 -12.16 -24.10
C ASP A 538 8.06 -13.61 -23.75
N ASN A 539 7.06 -14.50 -23.70
CA ASN A 539 7.14 -15.90 -23.26
C ASN A 539 7.57 -16.10 -21.78
N ASP A 540 7.78 -15.03 -21.01
CA ASP A 540 8.20 -15.12 -19.61
C ASP A 540 7.02 -15.40 -18.67
N THR A 541 6.97 -16.62 -18.16
CA THR A 541 5.98 -17.08 -17.18
C THR A 541 6.34 -16.74 -15.74
N SER A 542 7.54 -16.24 -15.44
CA SER A 542 7.94 -15.85 -14.06
C SER A 542 7.00 -14.79 -13.48
N ILE A 543 6.55 -13.87 -14.34
CA ILE A 543 5.59 -12.80 -14.01
C ILE A 543 4.11 -13.27 -13.95
N LEU A 544 3.80 -14.52 -14.30
CA LEU A 544 2.46 -15.14 -14.24
C LEU A 544 2.28 -16.09 -13.03
N LYS A 545 3.38 -16.69 -12.55
CA LYS A 545 3.37 -17.70 -11.47
C LYS A 545 3.25 -17.10 -10.08
N ALA A 546 2.55 -17.80 -9.19
CA ALA A 546 2.38 -17.48 -7.78
C ALA A 546 2.60 -18.71 -6.87
N GLY A 547 2.83 -18.48 -5.58
CA GLY A 547 3.02 -19.53 -4.57
C GLY A 547 4.42 -20.16 -4.56
N GLU A 548 4.56 -21.28 -3.86
CA GLU A 548 5.84 -21.98 -3.71
C GLU A 548 6.01 -23.06 -4.78
N TRP A 549 7.08 -22.95 -5.56
CA TRP A 549 7.38 -23.84 -6.68
C TRP A 549 8.55 -24.78 -6.37
N GLN A 550 8.53 -25.94 -7.01
CA GLN A 550 9.53 -27.01 -6.92
C GLN A 550 9.84 -27.53 -8.33
N VAL A 551 11.03 -28.08 -8.51
CA VAL A 551 11.47 -28.68 -9.78
C VAL A 551 10.68 -29.96 -10.07
N MET A 552 10.18 -30.10 -11.30
CA MET A 552 9.44 -31.28 -11.75
C MET A 552 10.38 -32.43 -12.15
N VAL A 553 11.43 -32.14 -12.93
CA VAL A 553 12.37 -33.08 -13.54
C VAL A 553 13.80 -32.84 -13.04
N SER A 554 14.41 -31.69 -13.36
CA SER A 554 15.80 -31.35 -13.03
C SER A 554 16.07 -29.85 -13.17
N GLY A 555 17.16 -29.37 -12.55
CA GLY A 555 17.55 -27.96 -12.56
C GLY A 555 17.21 -27.25 -11.24
N GLU A 556 16.93 -25.95 -11.32
CA GLU A 556 16.55 -25.09 -10.21
C GLU A 556 15.18 -24.44 -10.50
N VAL A 557 14.53 -23.93 -9.45
CA VAL A 557 13.24 -23.23 -9.60
C VAL A 557 13.49 -21.84 -10.19
N VAL A 558 12.84 -21.51 -11.31
CA VAL A 558 12.94 -20.18 -11.91
C VAL A 558 12.22 -19.12 -11.04
N PRO A 559 12.52 -17.82 -11.20
CA PRO A 559 11.83 -16.77 -10.45
C PRO A 559 10.29 -16.87 -10.51
N VAL A 560 9.65 -16.50 -9.39
CA VAL A 560 8.20 -16.50 -9.21
C VAL A 560 7.80 -15.11 -8.69
N ASN A 561 7.35 -14.25 -9.60
CA ASN A 561 7.25 -12.81 -9.37
C ASN A 561 5.79 -12.31 -9.38
N ASN A 562 4.89 -13.05 -10.03
CA ASN A 562 3.46 -12.76 -10.19
C ASN A 562 3.10 -11.30 -10.53
N HIS A 563 3.94 -10.59 -11.29
CA HIS A 563 3.74 -9.16 -11.52
C HIS A 563 2.42 -8.85 -12.22
N THR A 564 1.99 -9.74 -13.12
CA THR A 564 0.71 -9.67 -13.84
C THR A 564 -0.52 -9.96 -12.97
N ARG A 565 -0.35 -10.60 -11.80
CA ARG A 565 -1.43 -11.15 -10.97
C ARG A 565 -2.27 -12.25 -11.63
N PHE A 566 -1.74 -12.93 -12.66
CA PHE A 566 -2.39 -14.11 -13.25
C PHE A 566 -2.62 -15.24 -12.23
N ASN A 567 -1.80 -15.31 -11.18
CA ASN A 567 -1.95 -16.31 -10.11
C ASN A 567 -1.93 -17.76 -10.61
N ALA A 568 -0.99 -18.12 -11.50
CA ALA A 568 -0.73 -19.53 -11.78
C ALA A 568 -0.07 -20.16 -10.55
N PHE A 569 -0.88 -20.79 -9.70
CA PHE A 569 -0.39 -21.60 -8.57
C PHE A 569 -0.05 -23.02 -9.05
N PRO A 570 0.99 -23.67 -8.51
CA PRO A 570 1.43 -24.99 -8.93
C PRO A 570 0.55 -26.10 -8.34
N VAL A 571 -0.73 -26.10 -8.69
CA VAL A 571 -1.75 -26.99 -8.12
C VAL A 571 -1.63 -28.44 -8.60
N GLY A 572 -0.75 -28.76 -9.55
CA GLY A 572 -0.57 -30.10 -10.10
C GLY A 572 -1.61 -30.45 -11.16
N MET A 573 -1.88 -31.75 -11.31
CA MET A 573 -2.98 -32.28 -12.14
C MET A 573 -3.55 -33.57 -11.54
N TRP A 574 -4.71 -34.03 -12.01
CA TRP A 574 -5.18 -35.38 -11.68
C TRP A 574 -4.71 -36.40 -12.71
N TYR A 575 -4.05 -37.45 -12.24
CA TYR A 575 -3.47 -38.50 -13.09
C TYR A 575 -3.38 -39.82 -12.32
N ASN A 576 -3.46 -40.97 -13.00
CA ASN A 576 -3.27 -42.30 -12.41
C ASN A 576 -3.94 -42.47 -11.01
N LYS A 577 -5.25 -42.17 -10.93
CA LYS A 577 -6.08 -42.23 -9.70
C LYS A 577 -5.63 -41.32 -8.53
N SER A 578 -4.78 -40.32 -8.76
CA SER A 578 -4.19 -39.51 -7.69
C SER A 578 -3.89 -38.07 -8.10
N HIS A 579 -3.72 -37.21 -7.08
CA HIS A 579 -3.22 -35.85 -7.25
C HIS A 579 -1.70 -35.90 -7.51
N ASN A 580 -1.29 -35.47 -8.70
CA ASN A 580 0.09 -35.58 -9.18
C ASN A 580 0.76 -34.22 -9.31
N SER A 581 2.07 -34.21 -9.03
CA SER A 581 2.95 -33.05 -9.17
C SER A 581 2.48 -31.74 -8.48
N PRO A 582 1.88 -31.76 -7.28
CA PRO A 582 1.64 -30.53 -6.53
C PRO A 582 2.96 -29.82 -6.24
N ASN A 583 2.92 -28.49 -6.19
CA ASN A 583 4.05 -27.58 -6.08
C ASN A 583 5.05 -27.61 -7.25
N LYS A 584 4.88 -28.50 -8.24
CA LYS A 584 5.84 -28.66 -9.35
C LYS A 584 5.36 -28.11 -10.69
N MET A 585 4.04 -28.14 -10.91
CA MET A 585 3.43 -27.68 -12.16
C MET A 585 1.99 -27.22 -11.97
N THR A 586 1.46 -26.50 -12.95
CA THR A 586 0.02 -26.40 -13.21
C THR A 586 -0.23 -26.44 -14.71
N ALA A 587 -1.44 -26.80 -15.12
CA ALA A 587 -1.79 -26.85 -16.53
C ALA A 587 -3.28 -26.55 -16.76
N PHE A 588 -3.55 -25.96 -17.92
CA PHE A 588 -4.85 -25.44 -18.31
C PHE A 588 -5.25 -25.95 -19.70
N TRP A 589 -6.57 -26.06 -19.88
CA TRP A 589 -7.19 -26.44 -21.15
C TRP A 589 -7.13 -25.31 -22.19
N SER A 590 -7.27 -25.70 -23.46
CA SER A 590 -7.50 -24.76 -24.55
C SER A 590 -8.56 -25.27 -25.53
N TRP A 591 -9.25 -24.34 -26.19
CA TRP A 591 -10.36 -24.61 -27.10
C TRP A 591 -10.03 -24.28 -28.55
N ASP A 592 -10.42 -25.16 -29.47
CA ASP A 592 -10.38 -24.95 -30.91
C ASP A 592 -11.76 -24.45 -31.38
N TYR A 593 -11.92 -23.14 -31.48
CA TYR A 593 -13.16 -22.51 -31.99
C TYR A 593 -13.45 -22.81 -33.45
N THR A 594 -12.48 -23.24 -34.24
CA THR A 594 -12.75 -23.64 -35.64
C THR A 594 -13.44 -24.99 -35.66
N LYS A 595 -12.90 -25.96 -34.92
CA LYS A 595 -13.44 -27.34 -34.84
C LYS A 595 -14.56 -27.51 -33.81
N HIS A 596 -14.83 -26.50 -32.98
CA HIS A 596 -15.81 -26.55 -31.88
C HIS A 596 -15.54 -27.72 -30.92
N THR A 597 -14.28 -27.88 -30.51
CA THR A 597 -13.82 -28.94 -29.59
C THR A 597 -12.58 -28.47 -28.82
N LEU A 598 -12.07 -29.29 -27.91
CA LEU A 598 -10.78 -29.05 -27.24
C LEU A 598 -9.64 -29.01 -28.27
N SER A 599 -8.68 -28.11 -28.05
CA SER A 599 -7.42 -28.13 -28.80
C SER A 599 -6.66 -29.42 -28.49
N GLU A 600 -5.88 -29.89 -29.47
CA GLU A 600 -4.90 -30.97 -29.24
C GLU A 600 -3.80 -30.53 -28.26
N SER A 601 -3.62 -29.22 -28.05
CA SER A 601 -2.64 -28.65 -27.13
C SER A 601 -3.26 -28.23 -25.79
N THR A 602 -2.49 -28.41 -24.73
CA THR A 602 -2.75 -27.94 -23.37
C THR A 602 -1.52 -27.20 -22.85
N PHE A 603 -1.73 -26.15 -22.05
CA PHE A 603 -0.68 -25.22 -21.65
C PHE A 603 -0.22 -25.50 -20.23
N TYR A 604 1.08 -25.65 -20.04
CA TYR A 604 1.75 -26.08 -18.82
C TYR A 604 2.72 -25.01 -18.32
N PHE A 605 2.74 -24.83 -17.01
CA PHE A 605 3.68 -24.01 -16.27
C PHE A 605 4.49 -24.95 -15.36
N LEU A 606 5.82 -24.92 -15.44
CA LEU A 606 6.73 -25.81 -14.69
C LEU A 606 7.61 -25.02 -13.72
N GLY A 607 8.07 -25.63 -12.62
CA GLY A 607 8.95 -24.96 -11.65
C GLY A 607 10.30 -24.54 -12.22
N GLU A 608 10.87 -25.34 -13.11
CA GLU A 608 12.21 -25.17 -13.69
C GLU A 608 12.26 -24.45 -15.06
N SER A 609 11.12 -24.02 -15.61
CA SER A 609 11.06 -23.34 -16.91
C SER A 609 10.34 -22.02 -16.80
N ASN A 610 10.93 -20.94 -17.30
CA ASN A 610 10.24 -19.66 -17.46
C ASN A 610 9.40 -19.58 -18.75
N GLU A 611 9.33 -20.63 -19.58
CA GLU A 611 8.58 -20.62 -20.84
C GLU A 611 7.20 -21.29 -20.73
N PHE A 612 6.30 -20.98 -21.68
CA PHE A 612 5.04 -21.72 -21.85
C PHE A 612 5.31 -23.10 -22.47
N VAL A 613 5.02 -24.17 -21.73
CA VAL A 613 5.20 -25.54 -22.21
C VAL A 613 3.87 -26.06 -22.80
N LYS A 614 3.89 -26.64 -24.00
CA LYS A 614 2.71 -27.32 -24.58
C LYS A 614 2.79 -28.84 -24.40
N SER A 615 1.64 -29.47 -24.19
CA SER A 615 1.50 -30.93 -24.13
C SER A 615 0.18 -31.39 -24.76
N THR A 616 0.08 -32.64 -25.19
CA THR A 616 -1.15 -33.18 -25.81
C THR A 616 -2.33 -33.17 -24.84
N ALA A 617 -3.54 -32.88 -25.30
CA ALA A 617 -4.76 -32.93 -24.49
C ALA A 617 -5.08 -34.35 -23.97
N HIS A 618 -4.80 -35.35 -24.80
CA HIS A 618 -4.94 -36.77 -24.48
C HIS A 618 -3.81 -37.30 -23.59
N VAL A 619 -4.11 -38.32 -22.79
CA VAL A 619 -3.09 -39.10 -22.07
C VAL A 619 -2.27 -39.93 -23.06
N THR A 620 -0.95 -39.92 -22.92
CA THR A 620 -0.01 -40.58 -23.85
C THR A 620 -0.38 -42.05 -24.09
N GLY A 621 -0.66 -42.41 -25.34
CA GLY A 621 -1.03 -43.76 -25.74
C GLY A 621 -2.41 -44.22 -25.27
N LYS A 622 -3.32 -43.30 -24.92
CA LYS A 622 -4.70 -43.57 -24.49
C LYS A 622 -5.71 -42.71 -25.27
N PRO A 623 -6.95 -43.20 -25.49
CA PRO A 623 -7.98 -42.49 -26.24
C PRO A 623 -8.81 -41.52 -25.39
N TYR A 624 -8.37 -41.21 -24.17
CA TYR A 624 -9.08 -40.36 -23.21
C TYR A 624 -8.24 -39.16 -22.80
N TYR A 625 -8.91 -38.10 -22.36
CA TYR A 625 -8.28 -36.84 -21.98
C TYR A 625 -7.58 -36.94 -20.62
N LYS A 626 -6.64 -36.01 -20.39
CA LYS A 626 -6.10 -35.71 -19.05
C LYS A 626 -7.19 -35.10 -18.17
N ALA A 627 -6.91 -34.86 -16.89
CA ALA A 627 -7.72 -34.01 -16.02
C ALA A 627 -6.89 -32.83 -15.48
N LEU A 628 -7.21 -31.63 -15.95
CA LEU A 628 -6.47 -30.38 -15.70
C LEU A 628 -7.41 -29.31 -15.12
N SER A 629 -6.85 -28.21 -14.62
CA SER A 629 -7.64 -27.08 -14.12
C SER A 629 -8.23 -26.26 -15.27
N ILE A 630 -9.37 -25.61 -15.03
CA ILE A 630 -9.98 -24.66 -15.97
C ILE A 630 -9.71 -23.24 -15.46
N ARG A 631 -9.26 -22.39 -16.38
CA ARG A 631 -9.01 -20.97 -16.14
C ARG A 631 -9.61 -20.20 -17.31
N CYS A 632 -10.72 -19.50 -17.10
CA CYS A 632 -11.45 -18.85 -18.19
C CYS A 632 -10.89 -17.46 -18.50
N ILE A 633 -11.12 -17.03 -19.72
CA ILE A 633 -10.94 -15.66 -20.22
C ILE A 633 -12.34 -15.08 -20.51
N LYS A 634 -12.52 -13.76 -20.41
CA LYS A 634 -13.77 -13.08 -20.79
C LYS A 634 -14.02 -13.30 -22.29
N GLU A 635 -15.29 -13.39 -22.69
CA GLU A 635 -15.69 -13.64 -24.09
C GLU A 635 -15.25 -12.54 -25.06
#